data_AF-A0A7S3DXR1-F1
#
_entry.id   AF-A0A7S3DXR1-F1
#
_cell.length_a   1.000
_cell.length_b   1.000
_cell.length_c   1.000
_cell.angle_alpha   90.00
_cell.angle_beta   90.00
_cell.angle_gamma   90.00
#
_symmetry.space_group_name_H-M   'P 1'
#
loop_
_entity.id
_entity.type
_entity.pdbx_description
1 polymer ?
#
loop_
_entity_poly.entity_id
_entity_poly.type
_entity_poly.pdbx_seq_one_letter_code
_entity_poly.pdbx_strand_id
1 'polypeptide(L)'
;QRGSPHNPEWKNSSWMQHWWNTAGYLQVRDSVVINVSYYFDFADDPGARNNITRGAALLTAAAEYRQQVCSGQREADFVGRGDRRKPLCSTAYKYLFHACRIPRLEQDTYRIYDPAQVHHAIVARKGHFFRIDFCDPMTGDPYPLPILEQTLQTCIEKADLIEAETSPHLPKLGWLTGQTRDECAKGRTALLEYGGEPMKQALEQLESGAILLCLDDEDVVSRQETACLYLYGGETSGENRWFDKSVQICVGNNGKAGYCGEHSMMDGMPVLTFADHLTKQTY
;
A
#
# COMPACT_ATOMS: atom_id res chain seq x y z
N GLN A 1 -33.79 -2.41 6.69
CA GLN A 1 -33.37 -1.49 7.77
C GLN A 1 -33.68 -2.10 9.14
N ARG A 2 -32.74 -2.83 9.75
CA ARG A 2 -32.69 -3.06 11.21
C ARG A 2 -31.22 -3.21 11.59
N GLY A 3 -30.56 -2.08 11.80
CA GLY A 3 -29.24 -2.05 12.42
C GLY A 3 -29.36 -2.45 13.89
N SER A 4 -28.42 -3.27 14.35
CA SER A 4 -28.28 -3.62 15.77
C SER A 4 -28.14 -2.35 16.63
N PRO A 5 -28.82 -2.21 17.79
CA PRO A 5 -28.98 -0.91 18.43
C PRO A 5 -27.76 -0.41 19.25
N HIS A 6 -26.64 -1.14 19.31
CA HIS A 6 -25.66 -0.92 20.38
C HIS A 6 -24.17 -1.00 19.98
N ASN A 7 -23.78 -0.72 18.72
CA ASN A 7 -22.36 -0.46 18.46
C ASN A 7 -22.06 1.05 18.70
N PRO A 8 -21.24 1.40 19.70
CA PRO A 8 -20.93 2.79 20.06
C PRO A 8 -20.25 3.60 18.94
N GLU A 9 -19.67 2.96 17.92
CA GLU A 9 -19.15 3.65 16.72
C GLU A 9 -20.24 4.40 15.94
N TRP A 10 -21.51 4.04 16.12
CA TRP A 10 -22.59 4.48 15.25
C TRP A 10 -23.13 5.86 15.63
N LYS A 11 -22.88 6.34 16.86
CA LYS A 11 -23.37 7.64 17.35
C LYS A 11 -22.76 8.84 16.63
N ASN A 12 -21.56 8.69 16.04
CA ASN A 12 -20.83 9.75 15.35
C ASN A 12 -20.42 9.32 13.92
N SER A 13 -21.17 8.42 13.29
CA SER A 13 -20.87 7.90 11.95
C SER A 13 -21.99 8.22 10.96
N SER A 14 -21.68 8.16 9.66
CA SER A 14 -22.71 8.24 8.63
C SER A 14 -23.55 6.96 8.63
N TRP A 15 -24.89 7.10 8.51
CA TRP A 15 -25.81 5.97 8.41
C TRP A 15 -25.46 5.00 7.27
N MET A 16 -24.77 5.50 6.24
CA MET A 16 -24.37 4.74 5.05
C MET A 16 -22.99 4.09 5.20
N GLN A 17 -22.13 4.59 6.09
CA GLN A 17 -20.72 4.19 6.16
C GLN A 17 -20.55 2.68 6.37
N HIS A 18 -21.26 2.11 7.35
CA HIS A 18 -21.14 0.69 7.62
C HIS A 18 -21.60 -0.15 6.43
N TRP A 19 -22.78 0.14 5.88
CA TRP A 19 -23.33 -0.60 4.75
C TRP A 19 -22.47 -0.48 3.49
N TRP A 20 -21.96 0.72 3.18
CA TRP A 20 -21.09 0.95 2.03
C TRP A 20 -19.78 0.17 2.15
N ASN A 21 -19.11 0.25 3.30
CA ASN A 21 -17.83 -0.44 3.50
C ASN A 21 -18.00 -1.96 3.54
N THR A 22 -19.07 -2.48 4.16
CA THR A 22 -19.29 -3.93 4.25
C THR A 22 -19.86 -4.50 2.96
N ALA A 23 -21.06 -4.11 2.58
CA ALA A 23 -21.75 -4.69 1.42
C ALA A 23 -21.13 -4.27 0.09
N GLY A 24 -20.58 -3.05 0.01
CA GLY A 24 -19.96 -2.53 -1.22
C GLY A 24 -18.55 -3.06 -1.49
N TYR A 25 -17.81 -3.52 -0.47
CA TYR A 25 -16.42 -3.95 -0.62
C TYR A 25 -16.06 -5.22 0.14
N LEU A 26 -16.22 -5.25 1.48
CA LEU A 26 -15.70 -6.36 2.29
C LEU A 26 -16.42 -7.69 2.06
N GLN A 27 -17.70 -7.65 1.67
CA GLN A 27 -18.50 -8.82 1.30
C GLN A 27 -18.42 -9.20 -0.18
N VAL A 28 -17.82 -8.34 -1.03
CA VAL A 28 -17.57 -8.68 -2.44
C VAL A 28 -16.47 -9.72 -2.50
N ARG A 29 -16.70 -10.81 -3.25
CA ARG A 29 -15.83 -12.00 -3.27
C ARG A 29 -14.97 -12.14 -4.53
N ASP A 30 -15.18 -11.29 -5.53
CA ASP A 30 -14.31 -11.18 -6.71
C ASP A 30 -12.90 -10.74 -6.31
N SER A 31 -11.91 -11.02 -7.17
CA SER A 31 -10.55 -10.49 -6.95
C SER A 31 -10.60 -8.96 -6.84
N VAL A 32 -9.81 -8.38 -5.93
CA VAL A 32 -9.68 -6.92 -5.85
C VAL A 32 -8.95 -6.35 -7.05
N VAL A 33 -8.10 -7.15 -7.70
CA VAL A 33 -7.35 -6.76 -8.89
C VAL A 33 -8.32 -6.45 -10.02
N ILE A 34 -8.17 -5.27 -10.66
CA ILE A 34 -9.05 -4.71 -11.70
C ILE A 34 -10.47 -4.33 -11.20
N ASN A 35 -11.12 -5.16 -10.39
CA ASN A 35 -12.52 -4.94 -10.00
C ASN A 35 -12.71 -3.89 -8.90
N VAL A 36 -11.69 -3.69 -8.05
CA VAL A 36 -11.75 -2.79 -6.87
C VAL A 36 -10.55 -1.87 -6.83
N SER A 37 -9.35 -2.40 -7.03
CA SER A 37 -8.11 -1.62 -7.02
C SER A 37 -8.06 -0.61 -8.16
N TYR A 38 -7.46 0.54 -7.89
CA TYR A 38 -7.27 1.62 -8.86
C TYR A 38 -5.80 2.03 -8.89
N TYR A 39 -5.41 2.77 -9.93
CA TYR A 39 -4.03 3.22 -10.10
C TYR A 39 -3.94 4.70 -10.47
N PHE A 40 -2.81 5.31 -10.13
CA PHE A 40 -2.39 6.61 -10.67
C PHE A 40 -1.04 6.45 -11.37
N ASP A 41 -0.89 7.14 -12.50
CA ASP A 41 0.39 7.31 -13.20
C ASP A 41 1.02 8.62 -12.74
N PHE A 42 2.22 8.57 -12.17
CA PHE A 42 2.90 9.77 -11.69
C PHE A 42 3.69 10.43 -12.81
N ALA A 43 3.86 11.75 -12.71
CA ALA A 43 4.75 12.45 -13.63
C ALA A 43 6.19 11.92 -13.51
N ASP A 44 6.86 11.81 -14.64
CA ASP A 44 8.29 11.46 -14.71
C ASP A 44 9.12 12.51 -13.96
N ASP A 45 10.16 12.07 -13.27
CA ASP A 45 11.12 12.94 -12.58
C ASP A 45 12.45 12.99 -13.33
N PRO A 46 12.83 14.16 -13.89
CA PRO A 46 14.04 14.28 -14.67
C PRO A 46 15.34 13.94 -13.93
N GLY A 47 15.40 14.08 -12.61
CA GLY A 47 16.60 13.80 -11.81
C GLY A 47 16.62 12.41 -11.17
N ALA A 48 15.48 11.73 -11.08
CA ALA A 48 15.37 10.37 -10.53
C ALA A 48 14.97 9.33 -11.61
N ARG A 49 15.92 8.99 -12.50
CA ARG A 49 15.70 8.15 -13.70
C ARG A 49 15.94 6.65 -13.53
N ASN A 50 16.07 6.18 -12.29
CA ASN A 50 16.21 4.76 -11.97
C ASN A 50 15.32 4.42 -10.77
N ASN A 51 15.01 3.13 -10.59
CA ASN A 51 14.11 2.68 -9.53
C ASN A 51 14.63 2.94 -8.11
N ILE A 52 15.94 3.00 -7.89
CA ILE A 52 16.55 3.25 -6.57
C ILE A 52 16.36 4.70 -6.16
N THR A 53 16.85 5.65 -6.96
CA THR A 53 16.75 7.08 -6.65
C THR A 53 15.28 7.51 -6.61
N ARG A 54 14.46 7.05 -7.56
CA ARG A 54 13.02 7.36 -7.56
C ARG A 54 12.29 6.74 -6.39
N GLY A 55 12.58 5.46 -6.08
CA GLY A 55 12.00 4.76 -4.93
C GLY A 55 12.37 5.43 -3.62
N ALA A 56 13.64 5.80 -3.43
CA ALA A 56 14.12 6.49 -2.24
C ALA A 56 13.46 7.86 -2.06
N ALA A 57 13.35 8.65 -3.12
CA ALA A 57 12.66 9.93 -3.10
C ALA A 57 11.17 9.79 -2.71
N LEU A 58 10.48 8.80 -3.28
CA LEU A 58 9.08 8.51 -2.96
C LEU A 58 8.92 8.00 -1.52
N LEU A 59 9.88 7.24 -0.98
CA LEU A 59 9.91 6.85 0.44
C LEU A 59 10.08 8.06 1.37
N THR A 60 10.97 9.00 1.02
CA THR A 60 11.15 10.25 1.77
C THR A 60 9.83 11.03 1.83
N ALA A 61 9.21 11.29 0.68
CA ALA A 61 7.93 12.00 0.63
C ALA A 61 6.80 11.21 1.34
N ALA A 62 6.80 9.88 1.27
CA ALA A 62 5.84 9.05 1.98
C ALA A 62 6.00 9.15 3.51
N ALA A 63 7.24 9.18 4.03
CA ALA A 63 7.51 9.34 5.46
C ALA A 63 7.06 10.72 5.96
N GLU A 64 7.36 11.80 5.22
CA GLU A 64 6.92 13.16 5.55
C GLU A 64 5.39 13.26 5.62
N TYR A 65 4.68 12.70 4.64
CA TYR A 65 3.23 12.71 4.64
C TYR A 65 2.62 11.84 5.74
N ARG A 66 3.23 10.66 5.99
CA ARG A 66 2.86 9.79 7.11
C ARG A 66 2.93 10.53 8.42
N GLN A 67 4.01 11.27 8.67
CA GLN A 67 4.17 12.05 9.90
C GLN A 67 3.02 13.05 10.09
N GLN A 68 2.64 13.79 9.04
CA GLN A 68 1.52 14.74 9.08
C GLN A 68 0.18 14.07 9.40
N VAL A 69 -0.09 12.91 8.78
CA VAL A 69 -1.35 12.15 8.98
C VAL A 69 -1.39 11.51 10.36
N CYS A 70 -0.35 10.76 10.74
CA CYS A 70 -0.32 9.98 11.97
C CYS A 70 -0.21 10.85 13.23
N SER A 71 0.42 12.02 13.14
CA SER A 71 0.46 12.99 14.26
C SER A 71 -0.80 13.85 14.38
N GLY A 72 -1.69 13.81 13.38
CA GLY A 72 -2.86 14.68 13.31
C GLY A 72 -2.55 16.16 13.03
N GLN A 73 -1.33 16.47 12.58
CA GLN A 73 -0.89 17.84 12.27
C GLN A 73 -1.34 18.31 10.88
N ARG A 74 -1.83 17.41 10.02
CA ARG A 74 -2.32 17.73 8.69
C ARG A 74 -3.49 18.72 8.75
N GLU A 75 -3.46 19.73 7.88
CA GLU A 75 -4.58 20.65 7.70
C GLU A 75 -5.83 19.91 7.19
N ALA A 76 -7.01 20.44 7.55
CA ALA A 76 -8.27 19.91 7.04
C ALA A 76 -8.41 20.21 5.54
N ASP A 77 -8.99 19.27 4.79
CA ASP A 77 -9.43 19.55 3.41
C ASP A 77 -10.70 20.39 3.43
N PHE A 78 -10.91 21.18 2.38
CA PHE A 78 -12.08 22.03 2.26
C PHE A 78 -12.74 21.89 0.89
N VAL A 79 -14.07 21.88 0.87
CA VAL A 79 -14.88 22.00 -0.34
C VAL A 79 -15.52 23.38 -0.42
N GLY A 80 -15.70 23.91 -1.63
CA GLY A 80 -16.23 25.26 -1.88
C GLY A 80 -15.14 26.32 -2.10
N ARG A 81 -15.54 27.57 -2.31
CA ARG A 81 -14.65 28.71 -2.60
C ARG A 81 -14.97 29.90 -1.70
N GLY A 82 -13.95 30.70 -1.38
CA GLY A 82 -14.08 31.91 -0.53
C GLY A 82 -14.75 31.60 0.81
N ASP A 83 -15.70 32.45 1.21
CA ASP A 83 -16.43 32.35 2.48
C ASP A 83 -17.36 31.13 2.58
N ARG A 84 -17.54 30.36 1.49
CA ARG A 84 -18.37 29.13 1.48
C ARG A 84 -17.55 27.85 1.70
N ARG A 85 -16.25 27.96 2.02
CA ARG A 85 -15.40 26.80 2.33
C ARG A 85 -15.97 26.04 3.53
N LYS A 86 -16.13 24.73 3.39
CA LYS A 86 -16.53 23.82 4.47
C LYS A 86 -15.47 22.74 4.66
N PRO A 87 -15.06 22.43 5.90
CA PRO A 87 -14.11 21.36 6.14
C PRO A 87 -14.71 20.01 5.76
N LEU A 88 -13.88 19.12 5.23
CA LEU A 88 -14.21 17.73 4.96
C LEU A 88 -13.81 16.84 6.13
N CYS A 89 -14.45 15.69 6.22
CA CYS A 89 -14.15 14.69 7.24
C CYS A 89 -12.81 14.02 6.97
N SER A 90 -11.89 14.02 7.95
CA SER A 90 -10.58 13.38 7.82
C SER A 90 -10.56 11.90 8.26
N THR A 91 -11.71 11.29 8.59
CA THR A 91 -11.75 9.92 9.13
C THR A 91 -11.14 8.89 8.18
N ALA A 92 -11.23 9.08 6.86
CA ALA A 92 -10.68 8.14 5.88
C ALA A 92 -9.14 8.06 5.91
N TYR A 93 -8.44 9.12 6.35
CA TYR A 93 -6.97 9.16 6.40
C TYR A 93 -6.36 8.11 7.33
N LYS A 94 -7.11 7.61 8.33
CA LYS A 94 -6.63 6.56 9.24
C LYS A 94 -6.39 5.21 8.53
N TYR A 95 -6.89 5.05 7.31
CA TYR A 95 -6.70 3.84 6.49
C TYR A 95 -5.58 4.02 5.45
N LEU A 96 -4.93 5.19 5.37
CA LEU A 96 -3.91 5.47 4.36
C LEU A 96 -2.58 4.78 4.67
N PHE A 97 -2.14 4.81 5.93
CA PHE A 97 -0.89 4.20 6.37
C PHE A 97 -1.15 3.10 7.39
N HIS A 98 -0.24 2.13 7.45
CA HIS A 98 -0.27 1.06 8.45
C HIS A 98 -1.60 0.33 8.44
N ALA A 99 -2.14 0.09 7.24
CA ALA A 99 -3.40 -0.58 7.10
C ALA A 99 -3.39 -1.59 5.96
N CYS A 100 -4.22 -2.61 6.12
CA CYS A 100 -4.29 -3.74 5.21
C CYS A 100 -5.68 -4.39 5.32
N ARG A 101 -6.24 -4.75 4.18
CA ARG A 101 -7.38 -5.66 4.10
C ARG A 101 -6.93 -7.06 4.48
N ILE A 102 -7.74 -7.78 5.25
CA ILE A 102 -7.42 -9.13 5.70
C ILE A 102 -8.49 -10.08 5.12
N PRO A 103 -8.10 -11.00 4.24
CA PRO A 103 -9.04 -11.91 3.59
C PRO A 103 -9.60 -12.89 4.61
N ARG A 104 -10.92 -13.07 4.59
CA ARG A 104 -11.66 -14.02 5.42
C ARG A 104 -12.78 -14.62 4.59
N LEU A 105 -13.26 -15.81 4.94
CA LEU A 105 -14.44 -16.37 4.29
C LEU A 105 -15.66 -15.49 4.60
N GLU A 106 -16.60 -15.43 3.65
CA GLU A 106 -17.86 -14.67 3.69
C GLU A 106 -17.70 -13.14 3.69
N GLN A 107 -16.84 -12.59 4.54
CA GLN A 107 -16.61 -11.16 4.65
C GLN A 107 -15.19 -10.87 5.14
N ASP A 108 -14.43 -10.12 4.34
CA ASP A 108 -13.11 -9.65 4.72
C ASP A 108 -13.17 -8.69 5.90
N THR A 109 -12.02 -8.52 6.56
CA THR A 109 -11.84 -7.52 7.62
C THR A 109 -10.82 -6.50 7.18
N TYR A 110 -10.71 -5.40 7.92
CA TYR A 110 -9.67 -4.41 7.71
C TYR A 110 -8.93 -4.20 9.01
N ARG A 111 -7.60 -4.13 8.94
CA ARG A 111 -6.76 -3.90 10.11
C ARG A 111 -5.97 -2.61 9.92
N ILE A 112 -6.03 -1.76 10.94
CA ILE A 112 -5.14 -0.60 11.10
C ILE A 112 -4.20 -0.95 12.25
N TYR A 113 -2.92 -0.69 12.06
CA TYR A 113 -1.88 -0.90 13.06
C TYR A 113 -1.50 0.44 13.68
N ASP A 114 -1.15 0.41 14.96
CA ASP A 114 -0.86 1.61 15.74
C ASP A 114 0.45 2.27 15.25
N PRO A 115 0.40 3.47 14.65
CA PRO A 115 1.59 4.14 14.13
C PRO A 115 2.58 4.54 15.23
N ALA A 116 2.22 4.47 16.52
CA ALA A 116 3.17 4.61 17.62
C ALA A 116 4.07 3.37 17.80
N GLN A 117 3.62 2.20 17.35
CA GLN A 117 4.29 0.91 17.52
C GLN A 117 4.99 0.43 16.25
N VAL A 118 4.53 0.87 15.07
CA VAL A 118 5.06 0.45 13.77
C VAL A 118 5.54 1.64 12.94
N HIS A 119 6.77 1.54 12.42
CA HIS A 119 7.49 2.64 11.74
C HIS A 119 8.19 2.20 10.45
N HIS A 120 7.98 0.96 10.01
CA HIS A 120 8.65 0.41 8.83
C HIS A 120 7.81 0.54 7.56
N ALA A 121 8.46 0.45 6.41
CA ALA A 121 7.85 0.20 5.12
C ALA A 121 8.22 -1.20 4.63
N ILE A 122 7.55 -1.67 3.58
CA ILE A 122 7.88 -2.92 2.90
C ILE A 122 8.40 -2.61 1.51
N VAL A 123 9.45 -3.31 1.09
CA VAL A 123 9.93 -3.32 -0.30
C VAL A 123 9.65 -4.69 -0.90
N ALA A 124 9.03 -4.73 -2.07
CA ALA A 124 8.88 -5.95 -2.87
C ALA A 124 9.81 -5.93 -4.08
N ARG A 125 10.52 -7.03 -4.29
CA ARG A 125 11.40 -7.24 -5.44
C ARG A 125 11.49 -8.73 -5.78
N LYS A 126 11.21 -9.08 -7.04
CA LYS A 126 11.16 -10.47 -7.56
C LYS A 126 10.33 -11.42 -6.69
N GLY A 127 9.21 -10.93 -6.16
CA GLY A 127 8.31 -11.65 -5.27
C GLY A 127 8.80 -11.86 -3.83
N HIS A 128 9.91 -11.23 -3.45
CA HIS A 128 10.44 -11.21 -2.09
C HIS A 128 10.07 -9.90 -1.39
N PHE A 129 9.68 -9.99 -0.12
CA PHE A 129 9.24 -8.85 0.68
C PHE A 129 10.23 -8.57 1.81
N PHE A 130 10.73 -7.34 1.85
CA PHE A 130 11.72 -6.88 2.82
C PHE A 130 11.13 -5.81 3.71
N ARG A 131 11.23 -6.00 5.03
CA ARG A 131 10.97 -4.95 6.01
C ARG A 131 12.14 -3.97 6.01
N ILE A 132 11.85 -2.68 5.85
CA ILE A 132 12.85 -1.61 5.93
C ILE A 132 12.41 -0.52 6.91
N ASP A 133 13.37 0.06 7.62
CA ASP A 133 13.15 1.31 8.34
C ASP A 133 13.40 2.47 7.37
N PHE A 134 12.44 3.40 7.28
CA PHE A 134 12.47 4.50 6.31
C PHE A 134 12.26 5.88 6.96
N CYS A 135 11.95 5.89 8.25
CA CYS A 135 11.86 7.08 9.08
C CYS A 135 12.40 6.79 10.48
N ASP A 136 12.82 7.83 11.19
CA ASP A 136 13.19 7.74 12.60
C ASP A 136 11.94 7.42 13.44
N PRO A 137 11.96 6.38 14.30
CA PRO A 137 10.79 5.98 15.09
C PRO A 137 10.44 6.98 16.21
N MET A 138 11.38 7.83 16.62
CA MET A 138 11.19 8.83 17.67
C MET A 138 10.70 10.16 17.11
N THR A 139 11.29 10.64 16.01
CA THR A 139 10.91 11.93 15.42
C THR A 139 9.85 11.79 14.32
N GLY A 140 9.83 10.65 13.63
CA GLY A 140 9.00 10.42 12.44
C GLY A 140 9.60 10.98 11.15
N ASP A 141 10.79 11.61 11.22
CA ASP A 141 11.43 12.23 10.07
C ASP A 141 12.00 11.16 9.11
N PRO A 142 11.97 11.39 7.79
CA PRO A 142 12.56 10.46 6.83
C PRO A 142 14.05 10.26 7.07
N TYR A 143 14.54 9.05 6.82
CA TYR A 143 15.97 8.84 6.72
C TYR A 143 16.57 9.58 5.52
N PRO A 144 17.86 9.99 5.59
CA PRO A 144 18.51 10.69 4.48
C PRO A 144 18.46 9.88 3.19
N LEU A 145 18.24 10.56 2.06
CA LEU A 145 18.10 9.94 0.74
C LEU A 145 19.21 8.90 0.43
N PRO A 146 20.51 9.15 0.65
CA PRO A 146 21.55 8.16 0.35
C PRO A 146 21.45 6.87 1.19
N ILE A 147 20.91 6.95 2.41
CA ILE A 147 20.68 5.79 3.27
C ILE A 147 19.52 4.94 2.72
N LEU A 148 18.46 5.60 2.24
CA LEU A 148 17.34 4.92 1.60
C LEU A 148 17.79 4.27 0.28
N GLU A 149 18.57 4.96 -0.55
CA GLU A 149 19.13 4.39 -1.79
C GLU A 149 19.97 3.14 -1.52
N GLN A 150 20.88 3.19 -0.55
CA GLN A 150 21.67 2.02 -0.14
C GLN A 150 20.79 0.88 0.38
N THR A 151 19.72 1.21 1.11
CA THR A 151 18.77 0.22 1.63
C THR A 151 18.02 -0.48 0.50
N LEU A 152 17.56 0.27 -0.51
CA LEU A 152 16.89 -0.28 -1.68
C LEU A 152 17.83 -1.13 -2.53
N GLN A 153 19.07 -0.67 -2.75
CA GLN A 153 20.12 -1.44 -3.42
C GLN A 153 20.35 -2.79 -2.72
N THR A 154 20.43 -2.78 -1.38
CA THR A 154 20.57 -4.01 -0.58
C THR A 154 19.38 -4.95 -0.75
N CYS A 155 18.15 -4.43 -0.86
CA CYS A 155 16.96 -5.26 -1.10
C CYS A 155 17.01 -5.92 -2.49
N ILE A 156 17.47 -5.19 -3.52
CA ILE A 156 17.66 -5.72 -4.87
C ILE A 156 18.69 -6.84 -4.87
N GLU A 157 19.87 -6.59 -4.30
CA GLU A 157 20.95 -7.59 -4.22
C GLU A 157 20.52 -8.87 -3.50
N LYS A 158 19.79 -8.73 -2.39
CA LYS A 158 19.26 -9.89 -1.65
C LYS A 158 18.25 -10.67 -2.46
N ALA A 159 17.33 -10.00 -3.16
CA ALA A 159 16.37 -10.68 -4.03
C ALA A 159 17.08 -11.43 -5.16
N ASP A 160 18.09 -10.82 -5.79
CA ASP A 160 18.88 -11.43 -6.87
C ASP A 160 19.65 -12.66 -6.38
N LEU A 161 20.24 -12.60 -5.18
CA LEU A 161 20.90 -13.74 -4.56
C LEU A 161 19.94 -14.90 -4.27
N ILE A 162 18.76 -14.60 -3.71
CA ILE A 162 17.74 -15.64 -3.45
C ILE A 162 17.32 -16.30 -4.76
N GLU A 163 17.07 -15.52 -5.81
CA GLU A 163 16.71 -16.07 -7.12
C GLU A 163 17.83 -16.95 -7.70
N ALA A 164 19.09 -16.53 -7.61
CA ALA A 164 20.21 -17.32 -8.10
C ALA A 164 20.39 -18.66 -7.36
N GLU A 165 20.07 -18.70 -6.07
CA GLU A 165 20.27 -19.88 -5.22
C GLU A 165 19.07 -20.84 -5.19
N THR A 166 17.85 -20.36 -5.42
CA THR A 166 16.61 -21.11 -5.10
C THR A 166 15.54 -21.15 -6.20
N SER A 167 15.70 -20.40 -7.30
CA SER A 167 14.70 -20.25 -8.37
C SER A 167 14.76 -21.45 -9.32
N PRO A 168 13.93 -22.48 -9.08
CA PRO A 168 12.52 -22.37 -9.46
C PRO A 168 11.53 -22.86 -8.39
N HIS A 169 11.94 -23.02 -7.13
CA HIS A 169 11.14 -23.74 -6.12
C HIS A 169 10.40 -22.86 -5.12
N LEU A 170 10.74 -21.57 -4.99
CA LEU A 170 10.06 -20.70 -4.03
C LEU A 170 8.75 -20.16 -4.62
N PRO A 171 7.60 -20.44 -3.97
CA PRO A 171 6.34 -19.86 -4.38
C PRO A 171 6.34 -18.35 -4.15
N LYS A 172 5.84 -17.61 -5.14
CA LYS A 172 5.76 -16.15 -5.10
C LYS A 172 4.49 -15.71 -4.37
N LEU A 173 4.67 -15.19 -3.15
CA LEU A 173 3.54 -14.96 -2.23
C LEU A 173 2.58 -13.88 -2.71
N GLY A 174 3.06 -12.87 -3.44
CA GLY A 174 2.25 -11.73 -3.88
C GLY A 174 1.03 -12.13 -4.72
N TRP A 175 1.16 -13.17 -5.55
CA TRP A 175 0.06 -13.68 -6.40
C TRP A 175 -1.16 -14.15 -5.61
N LEU A 176 -0.99 -14.54 -4.34
CA LEU A 176 -2.10 -14.96 -3.48
C LEU A 176 -3.16 -13.86 -3.39
N THR A 177 -2.73 -12.60 -3.23
CA THR A 177 -3.64 -11.45 -3.06
C THR A 177 -4.35 -11.05 -4.35
N GLY A 178 -3.93 -11.61 -5.49
CA GLY A 178 -4.58 -11.42 -6.79
C GLY A 178 -5.72 -12.40 -7.09
N GLN A 179 -5.89 -13.45 -6.28
CA GLN A 179 -6.96 -14.44 -6.42
C GLN A 179 -8.33 -13.88 -5.99
N THR A 180 -9.38 -14.69 -6.18
CA THR A 180 -10.69 -14.39 -5.56
C THR A 180 -10.55 -14.31 -4.04
N ARG A 181 -11.44 -13.57 -3.36
CA ARG A 181 -11.28 -13.34 -1.91
C ARG A 181 -11.37 -14.64 -1.10
N ASP A 182 -12.18 -15.60 -1.55
CA ASP A 182 -12.30 -16.91 -0.90
C ASP A 182 -11.05 -17.78 -1.09
N GLU A 183 -10.42 -17.75 -2.27
CA GLU A 183 -9.14 -18.44 -2.50
C GLU A 183 -8.02 -17.77 -1.72
N CYS A 184 -7.97 -16.45 -1.70
CA CYS A 184 -7.01 -15.69 -0.90
C CYS A 184 -7.16 -16.00 0.61
N ALA A 185 -8.39 -16.10 1.10
CA ALA A 185 -8.67 -16.47 2.50
C ALA A 185 -8.22 -17.89 2.83
N LYS A 186 -8.51 -18.86 1.95
CA LYS A 186 -8.06 -20.26 2.12
C LYS A 186 -6.53 -20.36 2.08
N GLY A 187 -5.89 -19.71 1.12
CA GLY A 187 -4.43 -19.71 0.99
C GLY A 187 -3.75 -19.05 2.19
N ARG A 188 -4.30 -17.94 2.69
CA ARG A 188 -3.84 -17.32 3.94
C ARG A 188 -3.92 -18.27 5.13
N THR A 189 -5.04 -18.96 5.31
CA THR A 189 -5.21 -19.93 6.41
C THR A 189 -4.17 -21.05 6.30
N ALA A 190 -3.99 -21.62 5.10
CA ALA A 190 -2.97 -22.65 4.88
C ALA A 190 -1.56 -22.15 5.21
N LEU A 191 -1.19 -20.93 4.80
CA LEU A 191 0.11 -20.34 5.13
C LEU A 191 0.34 -20.26 6.65
N LEU A 192 -0.68 -19.82 7.40
CA LEU A 192 -0.59 -19.72 8.86
C LEU A 192 -0.51 -21.09 9.53
N GLU A 193 -1.25 -22.09 9.03
CA GLU A 193 -1.25 -23.45 9.57
C GLU A 193 0.09 -24.17 9.33
N TYR A 194 0.62 -24.12 8.11
CA TYR A 194 1.88 -24.80 7.75
C TYR A 194 3.11 -24.02 8.22
N GLY A 195 3.08 -22.70 8.13
CA GLY A 195 4.22 -21.83 8.45
C GLY A 195 4.31 -21.45 9.93
N GLY A 196 3.26 -21.70 10.71
CA GLY A 196 3.24 -21.48 12.16
C GLY A 196 3.55 -20.05 12.58
N GLU A 197 4.19 -19.91 13.74
CA GLU A 197 4.54 -18.61 14.33
C GLU A 197 5.49 -17.76 13.44
N PRO A 198 6.52 -18.33 12.78
CA PRO A 198 7.36 -17.55 11.86
C PRO A 198 6.58 -16.91 10.70
N MET A 199 5.67 -17.65 10.06
CA MET A 199 4.85 -17.11 8.97
C MET A 199 3.85 -16.07 9.46
N LYS A 200 3.26 -16.30 10.63
CA LYS A 200 2.37 -15.32 11.27
C LYS A 200 3.10 -14.01 11.55
N GLN A 201 4.33 -14.07 12.09
CA GLN A 201 5.15 -12.89 12.31
C GLN A 201 5.53 -12.19 11.00
N ALA A 202 5.91 -12.94 9.96
CA ALA A 202 6.22 -12.39 8.65
C ALA A 202 5.02 -11.66 8.02
N LEU A 203 3.83 -12.28 8.07
CA LEU A 203 2.59 -11.67 7.58
C LEU A 203 2.21 -10.44 8.39
N GLU A 204 2.38 -10.45 9.70
CA GLU A 204 2.13 -9.26 10.53
C GLU A 204 3.09 -8.11 10.20
N GLN A 205 4.37 -8.39 9.93
CA GLN A 205 5.32 -7.37 9.47
C GLN A 205 4.89 -6.79 8.10
N LEU A 206 4.56 -7.66 7.14
CA LEU A 206 4.10 -7.26 5.80
C LEU A 206 2.83 -6.40 5.86
N GLU A 207 1.83 -6.86 6.60
CA GLU A 207 0.53 -6.20 6.73
C GLU A 207 0.62 -4.87 7.51
N SER A 208 1.51 -4.77 8.50
CA SER A 208 1.65 -3.58 9.36
C SER A 208 2.51 -2.45 8.80
N GLY A 209 3.32 -2.69 7.76
CA GLY A 209 4.15 -1.65 7.16
C GLY A 209 3.35 -0.42 6.73
N ALA A 210 3.94 0.77 6.76
CA ALA A 210 3.26 2.01 6.41
C ALA A 210 2.69 1.97 4.99
N ILE A 211 3.53 1.52 4.05
CA ILE A 211 3.27 1.38 2.62
C ILE A 211 4.01 0.15 2.08
N LEU A 212 3.70 -0.25 0.85
CA LEU A 212 4.50 -1.18 0.06
C LEU A 212 5.15 -0.44 -1.13
N LEU A 213 6.47 -0.50 -1.26
CA LEU A 213 7.20 -0.06 -2.44
C LEU A 213 7.52 -1.28 -3.31
N CYS A 214 7.04 -1.30 -4.55
CA CYS A 214 7.29 -2.36 -5.52
C CYS A 214 8.40 -1.91 -6.47
N LEU A 215 9.54 -2.59 -6.44
CA LEU A 215 10.67 -2.33 -7.35
C LEU A 215 10.61 -3.31 -8.51
N ASP A 216 10.02 -2.87 -9.60
CA ASP A 216 9.75 -3.67 -10.78
C ASP A 216 10.96 -3.68 -11.73
N ASP A 217 11.12 -4.77 -12.49
CA ASP A 217 12.23 -4.97 -13.44
C ASP A 217 11.93 -4.35 -14.82
N GLU A 218 10.67 -3.99 -15.04
CA GLU A 218 10.14 -3.58 -16.31
C GLU A 218 10.44 -2.10 -16.61
N ASP A 219 10.98 -1.85 -17.79
CA ASP A 219 11.18 -0.52 -18.36
C ASP A 219 9.94 -0.09 -19.16
N VAL A 220 8.82 0.16 -18.46
CA VAL A 220 7.57 0.58 -19.11
C VAL A 220 7.70 1.96 -19.76
N VAL A 221 7.07 2.20 -20.92
CA VAL A 221 7.20 3.48 -21.64
C VAL A 221 5.85 4.09 -21.99
N SER A 222 4.93 3.29 -22.54
CA SER A 222 3.61 3.72 -22.97
C SER A 222 2.62 3.77 -21.80
N ARG A 223 1.56 4.56 -21.96
CA ARG A 223 0.46 4.63 -20.98
C ARG A 223 -0.24 3.30 -20.76
N GLN A 224 -0.26 2.43 -21.78
CA GLN A 224 -0.85 1.12 -21.65
C GLN A 224 0.04 0.20 -20.80
N GLU A 225 1.35 0.21 -21.05
CA GLU A 225 2.30 -0.56 -20.23
C GLU A 225 2.31 -0.09 -18.77
N THR A 226 2.30 1.23 -18.52
CA THR A 226 2.21 1.76 -17.16
C THR A 226 0.90 1.36 -16.49
N ALA A 227 -0.24 1.44 -17.19
CA ALA A 227 -1.53 0.99 -16.67
C ALA A 227 -1.52 -0.51 -16.30
N CYS A 228 -1.01 -1.37 -17.18
CA CYS A 228 -0.91 -2.81 -16.93
C CYS A 228 0.00 -3.11 -15.73
N LEU A 229 1.16 -2.46 -15.65
CA LEU A 229 2.10 -2.62 -14.55
C LEU A 229 1.49 -2.19 -13.21
N TYR A 230 0.87 -1.01 -13.15
CA TYR A 230 0.38 -0.46 -11.88
C TYR A 230 -0.93 -1.10 -11.43
N LEU A 231 -1.82 -1.46 -12.35
CA LEU A 231 -3.13 -2.02 -11.97
C LEU A 231 -3.03 -3.48 -11.49
N TYR A 232 -2.18 -4.30 -12.10
CA TYR A 232 -2.11 -5.74 -11.80
C TYR A 232 -0.70 -6.35 -11.85
N GLY A 233 0.34 -5.55 -12.04
CA GLY A 233 1.73 -6.04 -12.10
C GLY A 233 2.15 -6.56 -13.48
N GLY A 234 1.44 -6.22 -14.55
CA GLY A 234 1.80 -6.65 -15.90
C GLY A 234 1.84 -8.17 -16.06
N GLU A 235 2.75 -8.67 -16.89
CA GLU A 235 2.91 -10.12 -17.12
C GLU A 235 3.74 -10.79 -16.01
N THR A 236 4.67 -10.06 -15.39
CA THR A 236 5.76 -10.65 -14.58
C THR A 236 5.85 -10.09 -13.17
N SER A 237 5.43 -8.86 -12.90
CA SER A 237 5.60 -8.19 -11.60
C SER A 237 4.38 -8.27 -10.68
N GLY A 238 3.35 -9.05 -11.04
CA GLY A 238 2.25 -9.38 -10.12
C GLY A 238 2.73 -10.04 -8.81
N GLU A 239 3.92 -10.65 -8.82
CA GLU A 239 4.57 -11.21 -7.63
C GLU A 239 5.07 -10.13 -6.66
N ASN A 240 5.38 -8.93 -7.16
CA ASN A 240 5.83 -7.80 -6.36
C ASN A 240 4.67 -7.04 -5.70
N ARG A 241 3.44 -7.56 -5.75
CA ARG A 241 2.25 -6.89 -5.24
C ARG A 241 1.76 -7.53 -3.95
N TRP A 242 1.11 -6.71 -3.13
CA TRP A 242 0.24 -7.16 -2.05
C TRP A 242 -1.05 -6.36 -2.16
N PHE A 243 -1.99 -6.82 -2.99
CA PHE A 243 -3.17 -6.05 -3.38
C PHE A 243 -4.12 -5.72 -2.22
N ASP A 244 -3.93 -6.39 -1.08
CA ASP A 244 -4.64 -6.10 0.16
C ASP A 244 -4.09 -4.87 0.90
N LYS A 245 -2.88 -4.40 0.55
CA LYS A 245 -2.24 -3.23 1.16
C LYS A 245 -2.95 -1.96 0.71
N SER A 246 -3.25 -1.06 1.65
CA SER A 246 -3.93 0.21 1.36
C SER A 246 -3.18 1.08 0.34
N VAL A 247 -1.86 1.07 0.42
CA VAL A 247 -0.97 1.89 -0.40
C VAL A 247 0.17 1.04 -0.94
N GLN A 248 0.25 0.96 -2.27
CA GLN A 248 1.38 0.43 -2.99
C GLN A 248 1.92 1.49 -3.95
N ILE A 249 3.21 1.76 -3.88
CA ILE A 249 3.94 2.62 -4.84
C ILE A 249 4.72 1.68 -5.74
N CYS A 250 4.53 1.74 -7.05
CA CYS A 250 5.20 0.89 -8.02
C CYS A 250 6.24 1.71 -8.78
N VAL A 251 7.46 1.22 -8.90
CA VAL A 251 8.55 1.91 -9.59
C VAL A 251 9.24 0.94 -10.55
N GLY A 252 9.14 1.22 -11.85
CA GLY A 252 9.84 0.50 -12.90
C GLY A 252 11.33 0.83 -12.93
N ASN A 253 12.13 -0.02 -13.56
CA ASN A 253 13.59 0.08 -13.57
C ASN A 253 14.10 1.42 -14.15
N ASN A 254 13.37 1.99 -15.12
CA ASN A 254 13.61 3.31 -15.71
C ASN A 254 13.12 4.52 -14.87
N GLY A 255 12.71 4.31 -13.62
CA GLY A 255 12.24 5.37 -12.73
C GLY A 255 10.81 5.85 -12.97
N LYS A 256 10.07 5.24 -13.91
CA LYS A 256 8.62 5.50 -14.02
C LYS A 256 7.91 4.96 -12.79
N ALA A 257 7.04 5.78 -12.21
CA ALA A 257 6.39 5.44 -10.96
C ALA A 257 4.87 5.64 -11.03
N GLY A 258 4.17 4.87 -10.21
CA GLY A 258 2.73 4.98 -10.06
C GLY A 258 2.28 4.48 -8.70
N TYR A 259 0.97 4.48 -8.53
CA TYR A 259 0.30 4.05 -7.31
C TYR A 259 -0.68 2.94 -7.64
N CYS A 260 -0.83 1.97 -6.74
CA CYS A 260 -1.90 0.99 -6.74
C CYS A 260 -2.57 0.96 -5.37
N GLY A 261 -3.87 1.25 -5.32
CA GLY A 261 -4.62 1.38 -4.08
C GLY A 261 -5.65 0.28 -3.89
N GLU A 262 -5.80 -0.15 -2.64
CA GLU A 262 -6.95 -0.95 -2.22
C GLU A 262 -8.08 0.01 -1.82
N HIS A 263 -9.27 -0.16 -2.42
CA HIS A 263 -10.34 0.83 -2.31
C HIS A 263 -11.26 0.62 -1.10
N SER A 264 -11.17 -0.52 -0.40
CA SER A 264 -12.01 -0.71 0.77
C SER A 264 -11.60 0.28 1.88
N MET A 265 -12.61 0.78 2.60
CA MET A 265 -12.48 1.71 3.74
C MET A 265 -12.00 3.14 3.45
N MET A 266 -11.34 3.40 2.31
CA MET A 266 -10.80 4.70 1.94
C MET A 266 -11.34 5.18 0.59
N ASP A 267 -11.74 6.45 0.52
CA ASP A 267 -12.18 7.10 -0.71
C ASP A 267 -11.00 7.80 -1.42
N GLY A 268 -11.28 8.42 -2.57
CA GLY A 268 -10.24 9.00 -3.41
C GLY A 268 -9.55 10.23 -2.82
N MET A 269 -10.15 10.95 -1.87
CA MET A 269 -9.61 12.22 -1.37
C MET A 269 -8.26 12.06 -0.64
N PRO A 270 -8.12 11.19 0.39
CA PRO A 270 -6.84 10.90 1.01
C PRO A 270 -5.75 10.56 0.01
N VAL A 271 -6.07 9.70 -0.95
CA VAL A 271 -5.09 9.19 -1.92
C VAL A 271 -4.69 10.24 -2.95
N LEU A 272 -5.61 11.07 -3.42
CA LEU A 272 -5.29 12.19 -4.30
C LEU A 272 -4.36 13.19 -3.61
N THR A 273 -4.65 13.56 -2.36
CA THR A 273 -3.80 14.50 -1.61
C THR A 273 -2.44 13.90 -1.25
N PHE A 274 -2.36 12.58 -1.09
CA PHE A 274 -1.12 11.87 -0.91
C PHE A 274 -0.29 11.82 -2.21
N ALA A 275 -0.91 11.46 -3.33
CA ALA A 275 -0.25 11.46 -4.64
C ALA A 275 0.25 12.86 -5.05
N ASP A 276 -0.54 13.90 -4.78
CA ASP A 276 -0.10 15.30 -4.98
C ASP A 276 1.14 15.60 -4.14
N HIS A 277 1.18 15.19 -2.87
CA HIS A 277 2.36 15.36 -2.02
C HIS A 277 3.59 14.61 -2.55
N LEU A 278 3.43 13.33 -2.94
CA LEU A 278 4.50 12.50 -3.48
C LEU A 278 5.13 13.08 -4.75
N THR A 279 4.33 13.74 -5.59
CA THR A 279 4.76 14.27 -6.89
C THR A 279 5.15 15.74 -6.86
N LYS A 280 5.02 16.41 -5.71
CA LYS A 280 5.32 17.83 -5.56
C LYS A 280 6.80 18.16 -5.60
N GLN A 281 7.65 17.27 -5.08
CA GLN A 281 9.09 17.44 -5.10
C GLN A 281 9.69 16.62 -6.24
N THR A 282 10.51 17.28 -7.06
CA THR A 282 11.39 16.64 -8.04
C THR A 282 12.79 16.56 -7.45
N TYR A 283 13.48 15.44 -7.64
CA TYR A 283 14.80 15.17 -7.05
C TYR A 283 15.86 15.03 -8.12
#